data_AF-A0ABD0NH48-F1
#
_entry.id   AF-A0ABD0NH48-F1
#
_cell.length_a   1.000
_cell.length_b   1.000
_cell.length_c   1.000
_cell.angle_alpha   90.00
_cell.angle_beta   90.00
_cell.angle_gamma   90.00
#
_symmetry.space_group_name_H-M   'P 1'
#
loop_
_entity.id
_entity.type
_entity.pdbx_description
1 polymer ?
#
loop_
_entity_poly.entity_id
_entity_poly.type
_entity_poly.pdbx_seq_one_letter_code
_entity_poly.pdbx_strand_id
1 'polypeptide(L)'
;MERDSLTLHTDVRTNQQEKIKWFFNDTRIAQISDYLSKTCTDVQCNEGTEKFRDRLKLDDQTGSLTITNIRTTDFGLYKLQVISSSSM
;
A
#
# COMPACT_ATOMS: atom_id res chain seq x y z
N MET A 1 -11.82 18.57 -12.64
CA MET A 1 -10.39 18.73 -12.31
C MET A 1 -9.98 17.51 -11.52
N GLU A 2 -9.16 16.65 -12.12
CA GLU A 2 -8.54 15.53 -11.40
C GLU A 2 -7.65 16.12 -10.31
N ARG A 3 -7.91 15.75 -9.05
CA ARG A 3 -7.05 16.13 -7.93
C ARG A 3 -5.73 15.40 -8.07
N ASP A 4 -4.62 16.07 -7.71
CA ASP A 4 -3.28 15.49 -7.80
C ASP A 4 -3.22 14.12 -7.12
N SER A 5 -2.57 13.18 -7.82
CA SER A 5 -2.35 11.82 -7.36
C SER A 5 -0.89 11.45 -7.54
N LEU A 6 -0.39 10.59 -6.66
CA LEU A 6 0.98 10.13 -6.66
C LEU A 6 0.96 8.63 -6.56
N THR A 7 1.69 7.99 -7.48
CA THR A 7 1.90 6.54 -7.46
C THR A 7 3.31 6.25 -7.02
N LEU A 8 3.44 5.43 -5.99
CA LEU A 8 4.69 4.85 -5.52
C LEU A 8 4.86 3.49 -6.17
N HIS A 9 5.72 3.42 -7.17
CA HIS A 9 6.03 2.19 -7.88
C HIS A 9 6.98 1.31 -7.05
N THR A 10 6.71 0.01 -7.04
CA THR A 10 7.48 -0.99 -6.31
C THR A 10 8.51 -1.71 -7.19
N ASP A 11 8.37 -1.62 -8.52
CA ASP A 11 9.06 -2.45 -9.54
C ASP A 11 8.97 -3.97 -9.29
N VAL A 12 8.06 -4.39 -8.40
CA VAL A 12 7.78 -5.78 -8.08
C VAL A 12 6.69 -6.28 -9.03
N ARG A 13 6.85 -7.50 -9.54
CA ARG A 13 5.75 -8.24 -10.14
C ARG A 13 5.25 -9.21 -9.08
N THR A 14 4.10 -8.92 -8.48
CA THR A 14 3.56 -9.79 -7.44
C THR A 14 3.27 -11.16 -8.06
N ASN A 15 4.06 -12.15 -7.65
CA ASN A 15 3.68 -13.54 -7.79
C ASN A 15 2.74 -13.89 -6.62
N GLN A 16 2.02 -15.01 -6.72
CA GLN A 16 1.01 -15.39 -5.72
C GLN A 16 1.60 -15.68 -4.31
N GLN A 17 2.91 -15.58 -4.13
CA GLN A 17 3.63 -15.94 -2.89
C GLN A 17 4.29 -14.73 -2.20
N GLU A 18 4.23 -13.53 -2.79
CA GLU A 18 4.84 -12.32 -2.23
C GLU A 18 3.83 -11.49 -1.42
N LYS A 19 4.12 -11.27 -0.13
CA LYS A 19 3.38 -10.30 0.70
C LYS A 19 3.97 -8.93 0.50
N ILE A 20 3.12 -7.97 0.15
CA ILE A 20 3.48 -6.55 0.10
C ILE A 20 2.82 -5.83 1.26
N LYS A 21 3.60 -5.00 1.95
CA LYS A 21 3.11 -4.08 2.98
C LYS A 21 3.67 -2.69 2.73
N TRP A 22 2.79 -1.70 2.82
CA TRP A 22 3.14 -0.30 2.79
C TRP A 22 2.98 0.32 4.17
N PHE A 23 3.98 1.10 4.57
CA PHE A 23 4.00 1.85 5.81
C PHE A 23 4.15 3.34 5.54
N PHE A 24 3.47 4.16 6.34
CA PHE A 24 3.67 5.60 6.44
C PHE A 24 4.10 5.91 7.87
N ASN A 25 5.31 6.46 8.05
CA ASN A 25 5.87 6.76 9.38
C ASN A 25 5.72 5.58 10.36
N ASP A 26 6.09 4.37 9.93
CA ASP A 26 6.01 3.11 10.68
C ASP A 26 4.59 2.57 10.98
N THR A 27 3.55 3.26 10.55
CA THR A 27 2.16 2.77 10.57
C THR A 27 1.84 2.05 9.27
N ARG A 28 1.38 0.79 9.34
CA ARG A 28 0.92 0.06 8.15
C ARG A 28 -0.34 0.71 7.58
N ILE A 29 -0.33 1.05 6.29
CA ILE A 29 -1.44 1.72 5.60
C ILE A 29 -2.04 0.92 4.45
N ALA A 30 -1.32 -0.07 3.91
CA ALA A 30 -1.85 -0.96 2.87
C ALA A 30 -1.12 -2.31 2.90
N GLN A 31 -1.79 -3.37 2.44
CA GLN A 31 -1.20 -4.71 2.39
C GLN A 31 -1.86 -5.58 1.31
N ILE A 32 -1.06 -6.47 0.70
CA ILE A 32 -1.49 -7.63 -0.09
C ILE A 32 -1.17 -8.90 0.72
N SER A 33 -2.13 -9.81 0.86
CA SER A 33 -1.99 -11.06 1.64
C SER A 33 -1.99 -12.32 0.78
N ASP A 34 -1.08 -13.27 1.06
CA ASP A 34 -0.87 -14.53 0.33
C ASP A 34 -2.11 -15.39 0.13
N TYR A 35 -2.96 -15.55 1.15
CA TYR A 35 -3.90 -16.67 1.17
C TYR A 35 -5.07 -16.51 0.19
N LEU A 36 -5.41 -15.28 -0.22
CA LEU A 36 -6.57 -14.98 -1.06
C LEU A 36 -6.38 -13.76 -1.98
N SER A 37 -5.14 -13.27 -2.15
CA SER A 37 -4.86 -11.96 -2.78
C SER A 37 -5.73 -10.83 -2.21
N LYS A 38 -6.12 -10.94 -0.94
CA LYS A 38 -6.93 -9.92 -0.29
C LYS A 38 -6.04 -8.71 -0.06
N THR A 39 -6.51 -7.58 -0.56
CA THR A 39 -5.93 -6.28 -0.28
C THR A 39 -6.67 -5.63 0.88
N CYS A 40 -5.95 -4.83 1.66
CA CYS A 40 -6.57 -3.82 2.51
C CYS A 40 -5.83 -2.50 2.32
N THR A 41 -6.54 -1.42 2.60
CA THR A 41 -6.02 -0.07 2.65
C THR A 41 -6.55 0.61 3.90
N ASP A 42 -5.93 1.73 4.27
CA ASP A 42 -6.42 2.67 5.28
C ASP A 42 -6.99 1.96 6.54
N VAL A 43 -8.19 2.33 6.96
CA VAL A 43 -8.83 1.85 8.19
C VAL A 43 -9.16 0.36 8.13
N GLN A 44 -9.28 -0.21 6.93
CA GLN A 44 -9.45 -1.65 6.75
C GLN A 44 -8.17 -2.42 7.11
N CYS A 45 -7.02 -1.76 7.01
CA CYS A 45 -5.71 -2.35 7.24
C CYS A 45 -5.17 -2.07 8.66
N ASN A 46 -5.46 -0.88 9.19
CA ASN A 46 -5.03 -0.44 10.51
C ASN A 46 -5.87 0.75 11.00
N GLU A 47 -6.41 0.64 12.21
CA GLU A 47 -7.07 1.77 12.89
C GLU A 47 -6.08 2.93 13.08
N GLY A 48 -6.54 4.18 13.06
CA GLY A 48 -5.66 5.36 13.16
C GLY A 48 -5.09 5.83 11.81
N THR A 49 -5.54 5.25 10.69
CA THR A 49 -5.17 5.67 9.33
C THR A 49 -6.30 6.40 8.60
N GLU A 50 -7.28 6.94 9.33
CA GLU A 50 -8.47 7.61 8.81
C GLU A 50 -8.12 8.76 7.87
N LYS A 51 -6.96 9.39 8.05
CA LYS A 51 -6.48 10.43 7.13
C LYS A 51 -6.41 9.95 5.69
N PHE A 52 -6.16 8.66 5.47
CA PHE A 52 -6.03 8.02 4.17
C PHE A 52 -7.32 7.37 3.65
N ARG A 53 -8.41 7.43 4.43
CA ARG A 53 -9.69 6.80 4.10
C ARG A 53 -10.15 7.19 2.70
N ASP A 54 -10.44 6.16 1.89
CA ASP A 54 -10.91 6.28 0.50
C ASP A 54 -9.91 6.94 -0.46
N ARG A 55 -8.65 7.16 -0.03
CA ARG A 55 -7.62 7.85 -0.82
C ARG A 55 -6.51 6.93 -1.30
N LEU A 56 -6.36 5.75 -0.72
CA LEU A 56 -5.35 4.78 -1.11
C LEU A 56 -5.93 3.78 -2.11
N LYS A 57 -5.16 3.50 -3.17
CA LYS A 57 -5.41 2.41 -4.10
C LYS A 57 -4.15 1.56 -4.17
N LEU A 58 -4.29 0.27 -3.87
CA LEU A 58 -3.21 -0.69 -3.96
C LEU A 58 -3.43 -1.55 -5.20
N ASP A 59 -2.50 -1.49 -6.14
CA ASP A 59 -2.48 -2.36 -7.31
C ASP A 59 -2.00 -3.75 -6.88
N ASP A 60 -2.84 -4.76 -7.10
CA ASP A 60 -2.58 -6.13 -6.63
C ASP A 60 -1.63 -6.93 -7.55
N GLN A 61 -1.35 -6.43 -8.76
CA GLN A 61 -0.47 -7.05 -9.76
C GLN A 61 0.99 -6.55 -9.67
N THR A 62 1.16 -5.30 -9.25
CA THR A 62 2.47 -4.67 -9.11
C THR A 62 2.81 -4.40 -7.65
N GLY A 63 1.82 -4.24 -6.78
CA GLY A 63 2.02 -3.74 -5.42
C GLY A 63 2.19 -2.24 -5.32
N SER A 64 2.05 -1.50 -6.43
CA SER A 64 2.16 -0.05 -6.45
C SER A 64 1.05 0.59 -5.61
N LEU A 65 1.41 1.63 -4.85
CA LEU A 65 0.47 2.37 -4.02
C LEU A 65 0.18 3.73 -4.64
N THR A 66 -1.07 3.98 -5.01
CA THR A 66 -1.53 5.29 -5.43
C THR A 66 -2.24 6.01 -4.29
N ILE A 67 -1.83 7.26 -4.05
CA ILE A 67 -2.47 8.18 -3.11
C ILE A 67 -3.18 9.25 -3.94
N THR A 68 -4.50 9.30 -3.82
CA THR A 68 -5.34 10.29 -4.51
C THR A 68 -5.60 11.49 -3.62
N ASN A 69 -5.82 12.66 -4.23
CA ASN A 69 -6.12 13.90 -3.50
C ASN A 69 -5.04 14.19 -2.44
N ILE A 70 -3.78 14.25 -2.89
CA ILE A 70 -2.62 14.47 -2.02
C ILE A 70 -2.76 15.80 -1.30
N ARG A 71 -2.39 15.81 -0.03
CA ARG A 71 -2.35 16.97 0.85
C ARG A 71 -0.94 17.14 1.39
N THR A 72 -0.63 18.34 1.88
CA THR A 72 0.64 18.62 2.56
C THR A 72 0.87 17.71 3.79
N THR A 73 -0.20 17.20 4.40
CA THR A 73 -0.15 16.24 5.52
C THR A 73 0.21 14.80 5.11
N ASP A 74 0.28 14.53 3.81
CA ASP A 74 0.66 13.22 3.27
C ASP A 74 2.16 13.14 2.99
N PHE A 75 2.89 14.25 3.10
CA PHE A 75 4.35 14.22 3.09
C PHE A 75 4.87 13.47 4.32
N GLY A 76 5.81 12.55 4.09
CA GLY A 76 6.38 11.71 5.12
C GLY A 76 7.12 10.52 4.52
N LEU A 77 7.57 9.62 5.38
CA LEU A 77 8.36 8.47 4.97
C LEU A 77 7.43 7.31 4.62
N TYR A 78 7.46 6.91 3.35
CA TYR A 78 6.82 5.70 2.86
C TYR A 78 7.84 4.57 2.79
N LYS A 79 7.54 3.44 3.42
CA LYS A 79 8.39 2.25 3.38
C LYS A 79 7.62 1.10 2.75
N LEU A 80 8.26 0.45 1.78
CA LEU A 80 7.81 -0.80 1.18
C LEU A 80 8.48 -1.97 1.90
N GLN A 81 7.70 -2.96 2.30
CA GLN A 81 8.20 -4.26 2.74
C GLN A 81 7.64 -5.34 1.82
N VAL A 82 8.54 -6.07 1.17
CA VAL A 82 8.24 -7.23 0.34
C VAL A 82 8.74 -8.46 1.09
N ILE A 83 7.86 -9.42 1.34
CA ILE A 83 8.19 -10.69 1.98
C ILE A 83 7.93 -11.78 0.97
N SER A 84 8.99 -12.42 0.47
CA SER A 84 8.90 -13.64 -0.31
C SER A 84 8.98 -14.85 0.63
N SER A 85 8.11 -15.84 0.45
CA SER A 85 8.36 -17.15 1.04
C SER A 85 9.51 -17.81 0.28
N SER A 86 10.71 -17.80 0.85
CA SER A 86 11.73 -18.75 0.43
C SER A 86 11.24 -20.15 0.77
N SER A 87 10.91 -20.95 -0.24
CA SER A 87 10.72 -22.39 -0.08
C SER A 87 11.98 -22.95 0.60
N MET A 88 11.85 -23.45 1.83
CA MET A 88 12.83 -24.36 2.43
C MET A 88 12.59 -25.77 1.91
#